data_AF-R1DA80-F1
#
_entry.id   AF-R1DA80-F1
#
_cell.length_a   1.000
_cell.length_b   1.000
_cell.length_c   1.000
_cell.angle_alpha   90.00
_cell.angle_beta   90.00
_cell.angle_gamma   90.00
#
_symmetry.space_group_name_H-M   'P 1'
#
loop_
_entity.id
_entity.type
_entity.pdbx_description
1 polymer ?
#
loop_
_entity_poly.entity_id
_entity_poly.type
_entity_poly.pdbx_seq_one_letter_code
_entity_poly.pdbx_strand_id
1 'polypeptide(L)'
;MFMSCFDRVVTGSVPALLKQNGFDFDEEYSIWSLADIIYELGGLNRHLMYTTYLIFCVIGPVTRCSTQLLLLLLPLPTKWLRALHELSRNASIFYALEVLLVAVPLLNMTFGPVSKNLLTVKSQPALCVPLAERFGEETCLMLSVNLAKGYYVLCVHVALFLYSGFDGSPTHKYCQHELHRSDCPPFPCCSRGGKKGGRQAEQASGGEAATLH
;
A
#
# COMPACT_ATOMS: atom_id res chain seq x y z
N MET A 1 -12.13 7.41 2.42
CA MET A 1 -12.47 5.98 2.34
C MET A 1 -13.21 5.62 3.62
N PHE A 2 -14.55 5.48 3.56
CA PHE A 2 -15.40 5.20 4.72
C PHE A 2 -16.06 3.81 4.66
N MET A 3 -15.76 3.03 3.62
CA MET A 3 -16.35 1.70 3.43
C MET A 3 -15.57 0.64 4.19
N SER A 4 -16.29 -0.34 4.74
CA SER A 4 -15.74 -1.56 5.30
C SER A 4 -14.81 -2.22 4.28
N CYS A 5 -13.57 -2.43 4.70
CA CYS A 5 -12.56 -3.07 3.87
C CYS A 5 -12.50 -4.57 4.13
N PHE A 6 -12.86 -4.97 5.35
CA PHE A 6 -12.79 -6.35 5.82
C PHE A 6 -13.99 -6.66 6.69
N ASP A 7 -14.47 -7.89 6.57
CA ASP A 7 -15.47 -8.44 7.47
C ASP A 7 -14.81 -9.56 8.26
N ARG A 8 -14.72 -9.40 9.58
CA ARG A 8 -14.29 -10.48 10.47
C ARG A 8 -15.48 -11.39 10.69
N VAL A 9 -15.32 -12.66 10.35
CA VAL A 9 -16.33 -13.69 10.61
C VAL A 9 -15.72 -14.72 11.54
N VAL A 10 -16.39 -14.98 12.65
CA VAL A 10 -15.94 -15.97 13.63
C VAL A 10 -16.87 -17.17 13.59
N THR A 11 -16.34 -18.31 13.17
CA THR A 11 -17.07 -19.58 13.06
C THR A 11 -16.55 -20.61 14.04
N GLY A 12 -17.34 -21.64 14.31
CA GLY A 12 -17.03 -22.68 15.28
C GLY A 12 -18.04 -22.78 16.42
N SER A 13 -17.89 -23.84 17.20
CA SER A 13 -18.85 -24.19 18.24
C SER A 13 -18.82 -23.25 19.46
N VAL A 14 -17.67 -22.62 19.78
CA VAL A 14 -17.57 -21.61 20.86
C VAL A 14 -18.26 -20.29 20.48
N PRO A 15 -17.98 -19.69 19.31
CA PRO A 15 -18.74 -18.53 18.82
C PRO A 15 -20.24 -18.79 18.71
N ALA A 16 -20.65 -19.99 18.27
CA ALA A 16 -22.07 -20.35 18.17
C ALA A 16 -22.77 -20.32 19.53
N LEU A 17 -22.12 -20.82 20.58
CA LEU A 17 -22.63 -20.75 21.95
C LEU A 17 -22.73 -19.30 22.44
N LEU A 18 -21.71 -18.48 22.17
CA LEU A 18 -21.69 -17.08 22.63
C LEU A 18 -22.70 -16.21 21.86
N LYS A 19 -22.93 -16.48 20.56
CA LYS A 19 -24.01 -15.87 19.77
C LYS A 19 -25.40 -16.18 20.32
N GLN A 20 -25.62 -17.40 20.83
CA GLN A 20 -26.88 -17.72 21.53
C GLN A 20 -27.08 -16.92 22.82
N ASN A 21 -25.99 -16.50 23.47
CA ASN A 21 -26.03 -15.66 24.67
C ASN A 21 -26.05 -14.15 24.35
N GLY A 22 -26.21 -13.78 23.08
CA GLY A 22 -26.32 -12.38 22.64
C GLY A 22 -24.98 -11.69 22.35
N PHE A 23 -23.87 -12.42 22.31
CA PHE A 23 -22.57 -11.86 21.91
C PHE A 23 -22.35 -12.07 20.41
N ASP A 24 -22.34 -10.99 19.64
CA ASP A 24 -21.93 -11.04 18.24
C ASP A 24 -20.44 -10.72 18.10
N PHE A 25 -19.73 -11.52 17.32
CA PHE A 25 -18.29 -11.37 17.05
C PHE A 25 -18.03 -10.97 15.60
N ASP A 26 -19.06 -11.03 14.76
CA ASP A 26 -18.96 -10.61 13.37
C ASP A 26 -18.89 -9.08 13.36
N GLU A 27 -17.83 -8.55 12.78
CA GLU A 27 -17.54 -7.13 12.87
C GLU A 27 -16.95 -6.64 11.55
N GLU A 28 -17.51 -5.56 11.02
CA GLU A 28 -17.00 -4.92 9.83
C GLU A 28 -15.93 -3.90 10.23
N TYR A 29 -14.74 -4.04 9.65
CA TYR A 29 -13.65 -3.12 9.89
C TYR A 29 -13.47 -2.15 8.73
N SER A 30 -13.66 -0.87 9.07
CA SER A 30 -13.06 0.22 8.33
C SER A 30 -11.57 0.34 8.69
N ILE A 31 -10.80 1.01 7.86
CA ILE A 31 -9.38 1.24 8.15
C ILE A 31 -9.19 2.15 9.39
N TRP A 32 -10.18 3.00 9.69
CA TRP A 32 -10.14 3.86 10.88
C TRP A 32 -10.38 3.07 12.17
N SER A 33 -11.39 2.20 12.18
CA SER A 33 -11.66 1.31 13.33
C SER A 33 -10.50 0.34 13.55
N LEU A 34 -9.84 -0.09 12.47
CA LEU A 34 -8.65 -0.93 12.58
C LEU A 34 -7.50 -0.22 13.31
N ALA A 35 -7.29 1.09 13.08
CA ALA A 35 -6.26 1.86 13.77
C ALA A 35 -6.53 1.96 15.29
N ASP A 36 -7.79 2.09 15.68
CA ASP A 36 -8.21 2.12 17.08
C ASP A 36 -7.99 0.75 17.76
N ILE A 37 -8.37 -0.34 17.08
CA ILE A 37 -8.16 -1.71 17.59
C ILE A 37 -6.67 -2.03 17.74
N ILE A 38 -5.83 -1.64 16.76
CA ILE A 38 -4.38 -1.85 16.84
C ILE A 38 -3.80 -1.13 18.06
N TYR A 39 -4.30 0.08 18.38
CA TYR A 39 -3.89 0.81 19.57
C TYR A 39 -4.32 0.08 20.85
N GLU A 40 -5.57 -0.37 20.94
CA GLU A 40 -6.09 -1.13 22.09
C GLU A 40 -5.32 -2.44 22.34
N LEU A 41 -4.81 -3.06 21.27
CA LEU A 41 -3.98 -4.27 21.36
C LEU A 41 -2.50 -3.99 21.74
N GLY A 42 -2.17 -2.77 22.17
CA GLY A 42 -0.84 -2.37 22.60
C GLY A 42 0.05 -1.83 21.48
N GLY A 43 -0.55 -1.42 20.36
CA GLY A 43 0.15 -0.76 19.26
C GLY A 43 0.74 0.60 19.65
N LEU A 44 1.62 1.11 18.79
CA LEU A 44 2.20 2.45 18.93
C LEU A 44 1.10 3.53 18.99
N ASN A 45 1.43 4.67 19.60
CA ASN A 45 0.54 5.82 19.86
C ASN A 45 -0.56 6.01 18.78
N ARG A 46 -1.83 6.03 19.20
CA ARG A 46 -3.03 6.18 18.34
C ARG A 46 -2.87 7.29 17.30
N HIS A 47 -2.36 8.44 17.72
CA HIS A 47 -2.18 9.57 16.81
C HIS A 47 -1.18 9.28 15.69
N LEU A 48 -0.10 8.56 15.99
CA LEU A 48 0.92 8.19 15.01
C LEU A 48 0.34 7.27 13.93
N MET A 49 -0.42 6.25 14.33
CA MET A 49 -1.06 5.33 13.39
C MET A 49 -2.05 6.05 12.48
N TYR A 50 -2.90 6.91 13.07
CA TYR A 50 -3.86 7.72 12.33
C TYR A 50 -3.18 8.67 11.34
N THR A 51 -2.15 9.40 11.78
CA THR A 51 -1.42 10.35 10.91
C THR A 51 -0.67 9.63 9.80
N THR A 52 -0.06 8.48 10.10
CA THR A 52 0.65 7.68 9.09
C THR A 52 -0.32 7.19 8.04
N TYR A 53 -1.46 6.63 8.45
CA TYR A 53 -2.48 6.22 7.49
C TYR A 53 -2.98 7.39 6.63
N LEU A 54 -3.29 8.53 7.26
CA LEU A 54 -3.82 9.69 6.57
C LEU A 54 -2.80 10.26 5.56
N ILE A 55 -1.53 10.36 5.93
CA ILE A 55 -0.47 10.87 5.05
C ILE A 55 -0.20 9.90 3.89
N PHE A 56 0.05 8.62 4.20
CA PHE A 56 0.56 7.66 3.22
C PHE A 56 -0.52 6.99 2.36
N CYS A 57 -1.75 6.85 2.88
CA CYS A 57 -2.84 6.16 2.19
C CYS A 57 -3.94 7.10 1.68
N VAL A 58 -3.97 8.36 2.12
CA VAL A 58 -5.00 9.34 1.67
C VAL A 58 -4.37 10.56 1.02
N ILE A 59 -3.56 11.34 1.74
CA ILE A 59 -2.98 12.59 1.22
C ILE A 59 -2.02 12.33 0.06
N GLY A 60 -1.04 11.45 0.23
CA GLY A 60 -0.07 11.11 -0.83
C GLY A 60 -0.78 10.69 -2.12
N PRO A 61 -1.76 9.77 -2.05
CA PRO A 61 -2.52 9.40 -3.23
C PRO A 61 -3.35 10.50 -3.87
N VAL A 62 -4.10 11.26 -3.08
CA VAL A 62 -4.93 12.35 -3.59
C VAL A 62 -4.08 13.44 -4.21
N THR A 63 -3.00 13.85 -3.55
CA THR A 63 -2.08 14.89 -4.05
C THR A 63 -1.43 14.47 -5.37
N ARG A 64 -1.01 13.21 -5.49
CA ARG A 64 -0.44 12.71 -6.75
C ARG A 64 -1.47 12.65 -7.88
N CYS A 65 -2.65 12.05 -7.64
CA CYS A 65 -3.69 11.99 -8.67
C CYS A 65 -4.12 13.40 -9.12
N SER A 66 -4.24 14.34 -8.17
CA SER A 66 -4.61 15.73 -8.46
C SER A 66 -3.53 16.45 -9.26
N THR A 67 -2.25 16.32 -8.89
CA THR A 67 -1.14 16.95 -9.62
C THR A 67 -0.98 16.39 -11.03
N GLN A 68 -1.15 15.08 -11.22
CA GLN A 68 -1.14 14.47 -12.55
C GLN A 68 -2.32 14.89 -13.43
N LEU A 69 -3.52 14.98 -12.83
CA LEU A 69 -4.69 15.47 -13.53
C LEU A 69 -4.53 16.93 -13.96
N LEU A 70 -3.96 17.76 -13.08
CA LEU A 70 -3.65 19.17 -13.38
C LEU A 70 -2.63 19.28 -14.53
N LEU A 71 -1.60 18.42 -14.55
CA LEU A 71 -0.61 18.37 -15.64
C LEU A 71 -1.24 18.01 -17.00
N LEU A 72 -2.29 17.19 -17.01
CA LEU A 72 -2.98 16.76 -18.24
C LEU A 72 -4.05 17.74 -18.73
N LEU A 73 -4.76 18.40 -17.80
CA LEU A 73 -5.94 19.20 -18.14
C LEU A 73 -5.66 20.71 -18.29
N LEU A 74 -4.68 21.27 -17.57
CA LEU A 74 -4.46 22.72 -17.61
C LEU A 74 -3.27 23.10 -18.48
N PRO A 75 -3.45 24.04 -19.43
CA PRO A 75 -2.35 24.63 -20.19
C PRO A 75 -1.60 25.67 -19.32
N LEU A 76 -0.82 25.19 -18.36
CA LEU A 76 0.00 26.04 -17.48
C LEU A 76 1.32 26.48 -18.15
N PRO A 77 2.00 27.51 -17.62
CA PRO A 77 3.35 27.85 -18.06
C PRO A 77 4.36 26.74 -17.72
N THR A 78 5.34 26.49 -18.59
CA THR A 78 6.31 25.37 -18.48
C THR A 78 7.05 25.31 -17.14
N LYS A 79 7.29 26.46 -16.49
CA LYS A 79 7.91 26.55 -15.16
C LYS A 79 7.05 25.87 -14.08
N TRP A 80 5.74 26.11 -14.11
CA TRP A 80 4.78 25.53 -13.17
C TRP A 80 4.53 24.05 -13.44
N LEU A 81 4.48 23.66 -14.72
CA LEU A 81 4.42 22.26 -15.13
C LEU A 81 5.60 21.44 -14.58
N ARG A 82 6.84 21.97 -14.65
CA ARG A 82 8.01 21.30 -14.08
C ARG A 82 7.95 21.21 -12.56
N ALA A 83 7.56 22.28 -11.87
CA ALA A 83 7.41 22.27 -10.42
C ALA A 83 6.32 21.28 -9.96
N LEU A 84 5.19 21.21 -10.67
CA LEU A 84 4.11 20.24 -10.41
C LEU A 84 4.56 18.80 -10.66
N HIS A 85 5.37 18.58 -11.70
CA HIS A 85 5.95 17.27 -12.00
C HIS A 85 6.92 16.81 -10.90
N GLU A 86 7.82 17.69 -10.43
CA GLU A 86 8.72 17.40 -9.31
C GLU A 86 7.95 17.16 -7.99
N LEU A 87 6.91 17.96 -7.72
CA LEU A 87 6.05 17.77 -6.55
C LEU A 87 5.33 16.42 -6.60
N SER A 88 4.76 16.07 -7.76
CA SER A 88 4.13 14.77 -7.99
C SER A 88 5.12 13.64 -7.68
N ARG A 89 6.34 13.71 -8.21
CA ARG A 89 7.41 12.72 -7.99
C ARG A 89 7.80 12.59 -6.52
N ASN A 90 7.93 13.70 -5.80
CA ASN A 90 8.22 13.65 -4.37
C ASN A 90 7.06 13.03 -3.57
N ALA A 91 5.81 13.24 -4.00
CA ALA A 91 4.64 12.66 -3.37
C ALA A 91 4.51 11.13 -3.58
N SER A 92 5.03 10.54 -4.68
CA SER A 92 4.99 9.06 -4.84
C SER A 92 5.82 8.31 -3.84
N ILE A 93 6.88 8.92 -3.29
CA ILE A 93 7.75 8.26 -2.31
C ILE A 93 6.95 7.89 -1.06
N PHE A 94 5.89 8.65 -0.76
CA PHE A 94 5.02 8.45 0.40
C PHE A 94 3.77 7.62 0.08
N TYR A 95 3.77 6.79 -0.96
CA TYR A 95 2.61 5.99 -1.34
C TYR A 95 2.71 4.57 -0.73
N ALA A 96 1.95 4.29 0.34
CA ALA A 96 2.00 2.99 1.04
C ALA A 96 0.81 2.05 0.74
N LEU A 97 -0.03 2.39 -0.24
CA LEU A 97 -1.21 1.60 -0.60
C LEU A 97 -0.87 0.19 -1.09
N GLU A 98 0.31 -0.01 -1.70
CA GLU A 98 0.80 -1.34 -2.11
C GLU A 98 1.01 -2.26 -0.90
N VAL A 99 1.55 -1.72 0.19
CA VAL A 99 1.76 -2.46 1.44
C VAL A 99 0.41 -2.88 2.02
N LEU A 100 -0.59 -2.00 2.00
CA LEU A 100 -1.94 -2.32 2.46
C LEU A 100 -2.57 -3.43 1.60
N LEU A 101 -2.39 -3.38 0.28
CA LEU A 101 -2.95 -4.37 -0.65
C LEU A 101 -2.37 -5.77 -0.43
N VAL A 102 -1.09 -5.87 -0.07
CA VAL A 102 -0.39 -7.13 0.21
C VAL A 102 -0.64 -7.61 1.65
N ALA A 103 -0.64 -6.71 2.62
CA ALA A 103 -0.81 -7.06 4.04
C ALA A 103 -2.13 -7.79 4.29
N VAL A 104 -3.21 -7.38 3.62
CA VAL A 104 -4.55 -7.94 3.81
C VAL A 104 -4.66 -9.43 3.45
N PRO A 105 -4.36 -9.89 2.22
CA PRO A 105 -4.44 -11.30 1.89
C PRO A 105 -3.46 -12.12 2.73
N LEU A 106 -2.32 -11.52 3.12
CA LEU A 106 -1.33 -12.15 3.98
C LEU A 106 -1.85 -12.36 5.41
N LEU A 107 -2.60 -11.40 5.95
CA LEU A 107 -3.33 -11.55 7.21
C LEU A 107 -4.37 -12.68 7.11
N ASN A 108 -5.15 -12.75 6.03
CA ASN A 108 -6.14 -13.83 5.87
C ASN A 108 -5.47 -15.22 5.77
N MET A 109 -4.39 -15.32 4.97
CA MET A 109 -3.63 -16.57 4.82
C MET A 109 -2.94 -17.03 6.10
N THR A 110 -2.64 -16.11 7.03
CA THR A 110 -1.94 -16.43 8.28
C THR A 110 -2.91 -16.64 9.45
N PHE A 111 -3.85 -15.73 9.68
CA PHE A 111 -4.78 -15.81 10.82
C PHE A 111 -5.82 -16.92 10.69
N GLY A 112 -6.27 -17.25 9.48
CA GLY A 112 -7.22 -18.34 9.26
C GLY A 112 -6.68 -19.70 9.75
N PRO A 113 -5.53 -20.17 9.23
CA PRO A 113 -4.94 -21.43 9.66
C PRO A 113 -4.46 -21.42 11.12
N VAL A 114 -3.93 -20.31 11.61
CA VAL A 114 -3.46 -20.21 13.00
C VAL A 114 -4.64 -20.31 13.96
N SER A 115 -5.73 -19.56 13.74
CA SER A 115 -6.91 -19.62 14.61
C SER A 115 -7.54 -21.00 14.63
N LYS A 116 -7.66 -21.66 13.47
CA LYS A 116 -8.17 -23.04 13.35
C LYS A 116 -7.32 -24.06 14.13
N ASN A 117 -6.02 -23.84 14.24
CA ASN A 117 -5.09 -24.77 14.89
C ASN A 117 -4.90 -24.49 16.40
N LEU A 118 -5.24 -23.30 16.90
CA LEU A 118 -5.10 -22.96 18.32
C LEU A 118 -6.11 -23.71 19.19
N LEU A 119 -7.37 -23.76 18.75
CA LEU A 119 -8.48 -24.40 19.48
C LEU A 119 -9.04 -25.55 18.65
N THR A 120 -8.40 -26.71 18.78
CA THR A 120 -8.84 -27.95 18.16
C THR A 120 -9.35 -28.91 19.21
N VAL A 121 -10.17 -29.87 18.78
CA VAL A 121 -10.58 -31.02 19.60
C VAL A 121 -9.37 -31.76 20.19
N LYS A 122 -8.21 -31.72 19.51
CA LYS A 122 -6.96 -32.32 19.99
C LYS A 122 -6.26 -31.48 21.05
N SER A 123 -6.27 -30.15 20.97
CA SER A 123 -5.60 -29.28 21.93
C SER A 123 -6.40 -29.08 23.22
N GLN A 124 -7.73 -28.95 23.12
CA GLN A 124 -8.63 -28.80 24.27
C GLN A 124 -9.89 -29.67 24.14
N PRO A 125 -9.76 -31.00 24.31
CA PRO A 125 -10.88 -31.94 24.16
C PRO A 125 -12.01 -31.69 25.15
N ALA A 126 -11.70 -31.32 26.40
CA ALA A 126 -12.70 -31.11 27.45
C ALA A 126 -13.72 -29.99 27.13
N LEU A 127 -13.30 -28.97 26.37
CA LEU A 127 -14.16 -27.86 25.98
C LEU A 127 -14.78 -28.11 24.60
N CYS A 128 -14.00 -28.61 23.65
CA CYS A 128 -14.39 -28.64 22.25
C CYS A 128 -15.24 -29.85 21.85
N VAL A 129 -15.10 -31.01 22.50
CA VAL A 129 -15.93 -32.21 22.23
C VAL A 129 -17.41 -31.97 22.54
N PRO A 130 -17.81 -31.53 23.76
CA PRO A 130 -19.22 -31.35 24.08
C PRO A 130 -19.88 -30.22 23.27
N LEU A 131 -19.09 -29.22 22.87
CA LEU A 131 -19.56 -28.13 22.02
C LEU A 131 -19.70 -28.56 20.54
N ALA A 132 -18.78 -29.37 20.03
CA ALA A 132 -18.87 -29.93 18.68
C ALA A 132 -20.10 -30.85 18.54
N GLU A 133 -20.38 -31.69 19.54
CA GLU A 133 -21.57 -32.55 19.55
C GLU A 133 -22.88 -31.75 19.58
N ARG A 134 -22.89 -30.59 20.26
CA ARG A 134 -24.08 -29.75 20.38
C ARG A 134 -24.37 -28.90 19.14
N PHE A 135 -23.34 -28.43 18.46
CA PHE A 135 -23.46 -27.48 17.34
C PHE A 135 -23.10 -28.07 15.97
N GLY A 136 -22.59 -29.31 15.90
CA GLY A 136 -22.24 -29.99 14.65
C GLY A 136 -20.99 -29.45 13.94
N GLU A 137 -20.18 -28.65 14.64
CA GLU A 137 -18.99 -27.99 14.08
C GLU A 137 -17.71 -28.71 14.55
N GLU A 138 -16.89 -29.20 13.60
CA GLU A 138 -15.63 -29.89 13.91
C GLU A 138 -14.54 -28.94 14.47
N THR A 139 -14.67 -27.64 14.18
CA THR A 139 -13.75 -26.59 14.64
C THR A 139 -14.32 -25.85 15.84
N CYS A 140 -13.50 -25.71 16.88
CA CYS A 140 -13.92 -25.08 18.13
C CYS A 140 -13.92 -23.54 18.03
N LEU A 141 -12.93 -22.99 17.32
CA LEU A 141 -12.85 -21.58 16.96
C LEU A 141 -12.11 -21.44 15.62
N MET A 142 -12.67 -20.69 14.70
CA MET A 142 -12.03 -20.30 13.46
C MET A 142 -12.31 -18.82 13.21
N LEU A 143 -11.23 -18.06 13.01
CA LEU A 143 -11.30 -16.66 12.62
C LEU A 143 -11.08 -16.59 11.10
N SER A 144 -12.07 -16.10 10.38
CA SER A 144 -11.96 -15.83 8.94
C SER A 144 -12.04 -14.33 8.70
N VAL A 145 -11.23 -13.83 7.77
CA VAL A 145 -11.32 -12.44 7.32
C VAL A 145 -11.75 -12.46 5.86
N ASN A 146 -12.96 -11.97 5.60
CA ASN A 146 -13.49 -11.85 4.26
C ASN A 146 -13.16 -10.47 3.69
N LEU A 147 -12.85 -10.45 2.38
CA LEU A 147 -12.59 -9.22 1.66
C LEU A 147 -13.92 -8.54 1.34
N ALA A 148 -14.09 -7.30 1.80
CA ALA A 148 -15.30 -6.53 1.53
C ALA A 148 -15.12 -5.62 0.30
N LYS A 149 -16.20 -4.89 -0.06
CA LYS A 149 -16.20 -3.96 -1.21
C LYS A 149 -15.06 -2.93 -1.15
N GLY A 150 -14.70 -2.46 0.06
CA GLY A 150 -13.60 -1.51 0.24
C GLY A 150 -12.26 -2.03 -0.26
N TYR A 151 -12.00 -3.34 -0.18
CA TYR A 151 -10.78 -3.96 -0.69
C TYR A 151 -10.67 -3.86 -2.22
N TYR A 152 -11.76 -4.13 -2.95
CA TYR A 152 -11.75 -4.00 -4.41
C TYR A 152 -11.56 -2.55 -4.87
N VAL A 153 -12.13 -1.60 -4.13
CA VAL A 153 -11.90 -0.17 -4.38
C VAL A 153 -10.41 0.18 -4.19
N LEU A 154 -9.75 -0.36 -3.16
CA LEU A 154 -8.30 -0.23 -2.97
C LEU A 154 -7.51 -0.83 -4.14
N CYS A 155 -7.88 -2.02 -4.63
CA CYS A 155 -7.25 -2.63 -5.80
C CYS A 155 -7.34 -1.74 -7.04
N VAL A 156 -8.51 -1.15 -7.30
CA VAL A 156 -8.69 -0.21 -8.41
C VAL A 156 -7.82 1.04 -8.25
N HIS A 157 -7.70 1.58 -7.03
CA HIS A 157 -6.83 2.72 -6.77
C HIS A 157 -5.35 2.39 -7.00
N VAL A 158 -4.91 1.21 -6.59
CA VAL A 158 -3.54 0.74 -6.86
C VAL A 158 -3.33 0.51 -8.36
N ALA A 159 -4.29 -0.07 -9.08
CA ALA A 159 -4.18 -0.24 -10.52
C ALA A 159 -4.10 1.11 -11.26
N LEU A 160 -4.92 2.09 -10.86
CA LEU A 160 -4.84 3.46 -11.35
C LEU A 160 -3.48 4.09 -11.03
N PHE A 161 -2.97 3.88 -9.82
CA PHE A 161 -1.62 4.30 -9.45
C PHE A 161 -0.54 3.64 -10.32
N LEU A 162 -0.59 2.35 -10.61
CA LEU A 162 0.38 1.71 -11.49
C LEU A 162 0.32 2.27 -12.92
N TYR A 163 -0.87 2.65 -13.38
CA TYR A 163 -1.09 3.17 -14.74
C TYR A 163 -0.75 4.67 -14.90
N SER A 164 -1.06 5.48 -13.90
CA SER A 164 -0.84 6.93 -13.96
C SER A 164 0.24 7.41 -13.01
N GLY A 165 0.28 6.82 -11.82
CA GLY A 165 0.98 7.28 -10.65
C GLY A 165 2.30 6.57 -10.32
N PHE A 166 2.79 5.55 -11.01
CA PHE A 166 4.13 5.04 -10.71
C PHE A 166 5.18 5.85 -11.50
N ASP A 167 6.39 6.03 -10.97
CA ASP A 167 7.47 6.78 -11.66
C ASP A 167 7.90 6.13 -13.00
N GLY A 168 7.52 4.86 -13.21
CA GLY A 168 7.65 4.16 -14.49
C GLY A 168 6.36 4.06 -15.31
N SER A 169 5.24 4.63 -14.85
CA SER A 169 3.93 4.46 -15.46
C SER A 169 3.83 5.13 -16.85
N PRO A 170 2.95 4.63 -17.74
CA PRO A 170 2.76 5.20 -19.07
C PRO A 170 2.44 6.70 -19.04
N THR A 171 1.55 7.13 -18.15
CA THR A 171 1.12 8.53 -18.07
C THR A 171 2.25 9.43 -17.58
N HIS A 172 3.00 9.00 -16.57
CA HIS A 172 4.14 9.75 -16.07
C HIS A 172 5.22 9.92 -17.14
N LYS A 173 5.53 8.85 -17.89
CA LYS A 173 6.49 8.88 -19.00
C LYS A 173 6.02 9.77 -20.15
N TYR A 174 4.73 9.76 -20.46
CA TYR A 174 4.16 10.65 -21.48
C TYR A 174 4.34 12.12 -21.08
N CYS A 175 3.96 12.49 -19.85
CA CYS A 175 4.16 13.84 -19.34
C CYS A 175 5.64 14.23 -19.30
N GLN A 176 6.51 13.34 -18.84
CA GLN A 176 7.96 13.58 -18.81
C GLN A 176 8.51 13.84 -20.22
N HIS A 177 8.12 13.05 -21.21
CA HIS A 177 8.54 13.24 -22.60
C HIS A 177 8.08 14.60 -23.16
N GLU A 178 6.83 15.01 -22.89
CA GLU A 178 6.32 16.31 -23.35
C GLU A 178 7.01 17.51 -22.67
N LEU A 179 7.28 17.44 -21.36
CA LEU A 179 7.94 18.53 -20.63
C LEU A 179 9.46 18.59 -20.86
N HIS A 180 10.08 17.46 -21.18
CA HIS A 180 11.52 17.28 -21.32
C HIS A 180 11.88 16.61 -22.65
N ARG A 181 11.36 17.15 -23.78
CA ARG A 181 11.65 16.63 -25.14
C ARG A 181 13.14 16.54 -25.49
N SER A 182 14.01 17.28 -24.78
CA SER A 182 15.47 17.24 -24.93
C SER A 182 16.14 16.07 -24.22
N ASP A 183 15.46 15.45 -23.26
CA ASP A 183 15.97 14.31 -22.52
C ASP A 183 15.66 13.03 -23.30
N CYS A 184 16.65 12.14 -23.44
CA CYS A 184 16.49 10.91 -24.22
C CYS A 184 15.28 10.07 -23.74
N PRO A 185 14.47 9.51 -24.66
CA PRO A 185 13.30 8.73 -24.28
C PRO A 185 13.70 7.45 -23.53
N PRO A 186 12.96 7.07 -22.47
CA PRO A 186 13.29 5.92 -21.66
C PRO A 186 12.71 4.66 -22.30
N PHE A 187 13.37 4.09 -23.32
CA PHE A 187 13.40 2.67 -23.75
C PHE A 187 13.86 2.54 -25.22
N PRO A 188 14.51 1.42 -25.59
CA PRO A 188 15.94 1.25 -25.64
C PRO A 188 16.62 1.94 -26.86
N CYS A 189 16.44 3.25 -27.05
CA CYS A 189 17.21 3.96 -28.09
C CYS A 189 18.62 4.39 -27.63
N CYS A 190 18.90 4.42 -26.33
CA CYS A 190 20.21 4.82 -25.80
C CYS A 190 21.29 3.73 -25.81
N SER A 191 20.96 2.48 -26.17
CA SER A 191 21.96 1.38 -26.20
C SER A 191 22.82 1.34 -27.47
N ARG A 192 22.57 2.20 -28.48
CA ARG A 192 23.33 2.18 -29.74
C ARG A 192 24.28 3.35 -29.98
N GLY A 193 24.34 4.32 -29.08
CA GLY A 193 25.19 5.52 -29.23
C GLY A 193 26.56 5.48 -28.54
N GLY A 194 26.80 4.52 -27.63
CA GLY A 194 28.01 4.48 -26.79
C GLY A 194 29.29 3.93 -27.45
N LYS A 195 29.37 3.89 -28.78
CA LYS A 195 30.58 3.50 -29.52
C LYS A 195 30.70 4.30 -30.82
N LYS A 196 31.09 5.58 -30.72
CA LYS A 196 32.00 6.27 -31.66
C LYS A 196 32.13 7.76 -31.30
N GLY A 197 33.36 8.17 -30.99
CA GLY A 197 33.79 9.55 -30.71
C GLY A 197 34.09 9.74 -29.22
N GLY A 198 35.32 9.57 -28.70
CA GLY A 198 36.61 9.84 -29.29
C GLY A 198 37.17 11.13 -28.69
N ARG A 199 38.08 10.98 -27.71
CA ARG A 199 39.15 11.92 -27.31
C ARG A 199 38.82 13.42 -27.37
N GLN A 200 38.62 14.03 -26.19
CA GLN A 200 39.20 15.33 -25.80
C GLN A 200 38.78 15.68 -24.37
N ALA A 201 39.54 15.20 -23.39
CA ALA A 201 39.60 15.76 -22.04
C ALA A 201 40.93 15.34 -21.39
N GLU A 202 42.03 15.49 -22.15
CA GLU A 202 43.39 15.29 -21.67
C GLU A 202 44.24 16.42 -22.28
N GLN A 203 44.09 17.62 -21.71
CA GLN A 203 45.02 18.77 -21.78
C GLN A 203 44.29 20.04 -21.34
N ALA A 204 44.33 20.33 -20.03
CA ALA A 204 44.41 21.69 -19.47
C ALA A 204 44.30 21.59 -17.95
N SER A 205 45.44 21.35 -17.28
CA SER A 205 45.78 21.94 -15.97
C SER A 205 46.95 21.15 -15.35
N GLY A 206 48.13 21.33 -15.92
CA GLY A 206 49.41 21.01 -15.30
C GLY A 206 50.39 22.12 -15.63
N GLY A 207 50.83 22.85 -14.59
CA GLY A 207 51.84 23.91 -14.69
C GLY A 207 51.50 25.08 -13.75
N GLU A 208 51.75 25.05 -12.44
CA GLU A 208 53.03 25.17 -11.70
C GLU A 208 53.09 26.55 -11.01
N ALA A 209 53.17 26.57 -9.67
CA ALA A 209 54.05 27.46 -8.90
C ALA A 209 53.88 27.18 -7.39
N ALA A 210 54.92 26.58 -6.82
CA ALA A 210 55.19 26.55 -5.41
C ALA A 210 55.51 27.96 -4.88
N THR A 211 55.10 28.30 -3.66
CA THR A 211 55.91 29.17 -2.80
C THR A 211 55.57 28.96 -1.32
N LEU A 212 56.64 28.70 -0.57
CA LEU A 212 56.72 28.67 0.89
C LEU A 212 56.34 30.03 1.50
N HIS A 213 55.70 30.01 2.66
CA HIS A 213 56.10 30.77 3.85
C HIS A 213 55.48 30.15 5.11
#